data_AF-A0A844ZS92-F1
#
_entry.id   AF-A0A844ZS92-F1
#
_cell.length_a   1.000
_cell.length_b   1.000
_cell.length_c   1.000
_cell.angle_alpha   90.00
_cell.angle_beta   90.00
_cell.angle_gamma   90.00
#
_symmetry.space_group_name_H-M   'P 1'
#
loop_
_entity.id
_entity.type
_entity.pdbx_description
1 polymer ?
#
loop_
_entity_poly.entity_id
_entity_poly.type
_entity_poly.pdbx_seq_one_letter_code
_entity_poly.pdbx_strand_id
1 'polypeptide(L)'
;MADDTPLDLFKQALTGASRAVAREAEVEVAWSADAPSSTGKNFRVPLPGRNLPADQAQEARGFADSFALKLRHHNEAVHARGAPSEPIARACYDAVEMVRYEALGSNNFSGIRGNLDAALAVRMGADPIVRAQNESEVPVQGALALMLREKLTGQAIPDAALPAVDMVRERIEEAVGGDFESLALSLDDQKAFQSLTLDMLRNLDLIKEETEQGSDDEDGEDEEGQDEEEQDGDEDSADGDPQTAEMAGEAAEGEDTGESETEQSSEEEMNDGELGDEGEEGMMPVRPNRPWTDIPGDFDYKHFTDKFDEEIEAPELCDTEELDRLRQYLDSQLTGLQSIVTKLANRLQRRLMAQQNRAWDFDQEEGLLDAARLARVVTQPGHALSYKVERDQEFKDTVVTLLIDNSGSMRGRPISIAAISADIMARTLERCGVKVEILGFTTRAWKGGQSREAWLADGKPGHPGRLNDLRHIIYKKADEPWRRARRNLGLMMREGLLKENIDGEALMWAHQRLLARAEDRRILMVISDGAPVDDSTLSVNTAGYLEQHLRRVIDWIEKSSPVELAAIGIGHDVTRYYSRAVTIMDVEQLGGTIIEQLAGLFDTKG
;
A
#
# COMPACT_ATOMS: atom_id res chain seq x y z
N MET A 1 4.14 -9.19 -35.05
CA MET A 1 3.24 -8.13 -34.55
C MET A 1 1.88 -8.78 -34.50
N ALA A 2 1.37 -9.09 -33.30
CA ALA A 2 0.03 -9.62 -33.18
C ALA A 2 -0.95 -8.48 -33.47
N ASP A 3 -2.02 -8.74 -34.22
CA ASP A 3 -3.04 -7.74 -34.49
C ASP A 3 -3.76 -7.39 -33.17
N ASP A 4 -3.62 -6.14 -32.72
CA ASP A 4 -4.27 -5.64 -31.52
C ASP A 4 -5.80 -5.81 -31.65
N THR A 5 -6.45 -6.34 -30.63
CA THR A 5 -7.91 -6.51 -30.67
C THR A 5 -8.61 -5.14 -30.61
N PRO A 6 -9.86 -5.00 -31.09
CA PRO A 6 -10.60 -3.74 -30.97
C PRO A 6 -10.63 -3.21 -29.53
N LEU A 7 -10.75 -4.11 -28.55
CA LEU A 7 -10.70 -3.78 -27.13
C LEU A 7 -9.33 -3.20 -26.74
N ASP A 8 -8.22 -3.79 -27.18
CA ASP A 8 -6.87 -3.28 -26.87
C ASP A 8 -6.64 -1.88 -27.46
N LEU A 9 -7.09 -1.65 -28.69
CA LEU A 9 -7.06 -0.32 -29.32
C LEU A 9 -7.91 0.69 -28.55
N PHE A 10 -9.10 0.31 -28.10
CA PHE A 10 -9.95 1.16 -27.27
C PHE A 10 -9.27 1.51 -25.95
N LYS A 11 -8.65 0.53 -25.28
CA LYS A 11 -7.94 0.77 -24.01
C LYS A 11 -6.78 1.74 -24.18
N GLN A 12 -5.97 1.55 -25.23
CA GLN A 12 -4.87 2.44 -25.57
C GLN A 12 -5.36 3.86 -25.90
N ALA A 13 -6.41 3.97 -26.72
CA ALA A 13 -6.99 5.24 -27.13
C ALA A 13 -7.60 6.00 -25.94
N LEU A 14 -8.33 5.31 -25.06
CA LEU A 14 -8.91 5.94 -23.87
C LEU A 14 -7.83 6.43 -22.93
N THR A 15 -6.80 5.62 -22.66
CA THR A 15 -5.67 6.03 -21.82
C THR A 15 -4.96 7.26 -22.40
N GLY A 16 -4.72 7.28 -23.71
CA GLY A 16 -4.13 8.43 -24.40
C GLY A 16 -5.01 9.69 -24.33
N ALA A 17 -6.34 9.53 -24.48
CA ALA A 17 -7.29 10.62 -24.35
C ALA A 17 -7.33 11.18 -22.91
N SER A 18 -7.38 10.32 -21.90
CA SER A 18 -7.37 10.73 -20.48
C SER A 18 -6.11 11.51 -20.13
N ARG A 19 -4.93 11.08 -20.61
CA ARG A 19 -3.66 11.82 -20.44
C ARG A 19 -3.73 13.22 -21.06
N ALA A 20 -4.27 13.31 -22.28
CA ALA A 20 -4.38 14.59 -23.00
C ALA A 20 -5.38 15.54 -22.34
N VAL A 21 -6.54 15.02 -21.89
CA VAL A 21 -7.57 15.81 -21.19
C VAL A 21 -7.03 16.30 -19.85
N ALA A 22 -6.40 15.42 -19.07
CA ALA A 22 -5.83 15.72 -17.75
C ALA A 22 -4.57 16.61 -17.81
N ARG A 23 -3.88 16.68 -18.95
CA ARG A 23 -2.52 17.25 -19.11
C ARG A 23 -1.47 16.60 -18.21
N GLU A 24 -1.61 15.29 -17.99
CA GLU A 24 -0.70 14.49 -17.17
C GLU A 24 -0.33 13.22 -17.95
N ALA A 25 0.97 13.05 -18.23
CA ALA A 25 1.47 11.95 -19.07
C ALA A 25 1.46 10.61 -18.33
N GLU A 26 1.47 10.64 -17.00
CA GLU A 26 1.50 9.48 -16.13
C GLU A 26 0.13 8.92 -15.78
N VAL A 27 -0.97 9.47 -16.31
CA VAL A 27 -2.31 8.91 -16.08
C VAL A 27 -2.38 7.46 -16.57
N GLU A 28 -2.87 6.57 -15.71
CA GLU A 28 -3.13 5.16 -16.04
C GLU A 28 -4.60 4.83 -15.87
N VAL A 29 -5.17 4.16 -16.88
CA VAL A 29 -6.57 3.72 -16.89
C VAL A 29 -6.61 2.20 -16.70
N ALA A 30 -6.92 1.80 -15.47
CA ALA A 30 -7.20 0.44 -15.06
C ALA A 30 -8.69 0.10 -15.26
N TRP A 31 -8.98 -1.18 -15.44
CA TRP A 31 -10.31 -1.67 -15.79
C TRP A 31 -10.82 -2.59 -14.68
N SER A 32 -11.98 -2.30 -14.10
CA SER A 32 -12.59 -3.13 -13.06
C SER A 32 -14.07 -3.42 -13.35
N ALA A 33 -14.61 -4.44 -12.68
CA ALA A 33 -16.05 -4.65 -12.55
C ALA A 33 -16.63 -3.94 -11.32
N ASP A 34 -15.76 -3.45 -10.42
CA ASP A 34 -16.15 -2.71 -9.22
C ASP A 34 -16.59 -1.28 -9.55
N ALA A 35 -17.10 -0.57 -8.54
CA ALA A 35 -17.49 0.83 -8.65
C ALA A 35 -16.33 1.70 -9.19
N PRO A 36 -16.60 2.58 -10.17
CA PRO A 36 -15.57 3.45 -10.74
C PRO A 36 -14.96 4.36 -9.68
N SER A 37 -13.63 4.49 -9.68
CA SER A 37 -12.89 5.28 -8.70
C SER A 37 -11.65 5.91 -9.32
N SER A 38 -11.21 7.04 -8.73
CA SER A 38 -9.95 7.70 -9.09
C SER A 38 -9.14 8.02 -7.85
N THR A 39 -7.84 7.75 -7.90
CA THR A 39 -6.87 8.07 -6.85
C THR A 39 -5.64 8.67 -7.50
N GLY A 40 -5.46 9.99 -7.36
CA GLY A 40 -4.40 10.72 -8.05
C GLY A 40 -4.42 10.48 -9.56
N LYS A 41 -3.36 9.85 -10.07
CA LYS A 41 -3.16 9.57 -11.51
C LYS A 41 -3.76 8.24 -11.99
N ASN A 42 -4.31 7.44 -11.08
CA ASN A 42 -4.83 6.10 -11.39
C ASN A 42 -6.35 6.12 -11.46
N PHE A 43 -6.89 5.78 -12.63
CA PHE A 43 -8.33 5.75 -12.92
C PHE A 43 -8.79 4.31 -13.05
N ARG A 44 -9.78 3.88 -12.25
CA ARG A 44 -10.45 2.60 -12.38
C ARG A 44 -11.81 2.81 -13.02
N VAL A 45 -11.98 2.30 -14.24
CA VAL A 45 -13.21 2.47 -15.04
C VAL A 45 -13.83 1.11 -15.40
N PRO A 46 -15.14 1.05 -15.71
CA PRO A 46 -15.82 -0.17 -16.10
C PRO A 46 -15.18 -0.81 -17.34
N LEU A 47 -15.04 -2.14 -17.35
CA LEU A 47 -14.56 -2.89 -18.51
C LEU A 47 -15.69 -3.15 -19.51
N PRO A 48 -15.67 -2.57 -20.73
CA PRO A 48 -16.64 -2.93 -21.76
C PRO A 48 -16.43 -4.36 -22.25
N GLY A 49 -17.51 -4.99 -22.72
CA GLY A 49 -17.47 -6.33 -23.27
C GLY A 49 -16.54 -6.47 -24.49
N ARG A 50 -16.13 -7.71 -24.81
CA ARG A 50 -15.14 -8.01 -25.87
C ARG A 50 -15.47 -7.43 -27.25
N ASN A 51 -16.75 -7.26 -27.56
CA ASN A 51 -17.21 -6.72 -28.84
C ASN A 51 -17.35 -5.18 -28.84
N LEU A 52 -16.96 -4.51 -27.75
CA LEU A 52 -17.12 -3.07 -27.52
C LEU A 52 -18.53 -2.55 -27.85
N PRO A 53 -19.57 -2.97 -27.11
CA PRO A 53 -20.87 -2.34 -27.18
C PRO A 53 -20.76 -0.82 -27.00
N ALA A 54 -21.47 -0.05 -27.83
CA ALA A 54 -21.30 1.41 -27.89
C ALA A 54 -21.69 2.11 -26.58
N ASP A 55 -22.73 1.60 -25.92
CA ASP A 55 -23.21 2.02 -24.60
C ASP A 55 -22.15 1.81 -23.52
N GLN A 56 -21.59 0.59 -23.41
CA GLN A 56 -20.57 0.26 -22.41
C GLN A 56 -19.25 1.02 -22.67
N ALA A 57 -18.92 1.24 -23.94
CA ALA A 57 -17.77 2.05 -24.31
C ALA A 57 -17.97 3.52 -23.92
N GLN A 58 -19.16 4.09 -24.12
CA GLN A 58 -19.48 5.46 -23.70
C GLN A 58 -19.47 5.60 -22.18
N GLU A 59 -20.00 4.61 -21.45
CA GLU A 59 -19.94 4.57 -19.99
C GLU A 59 -18.49 4.63 -19.48
N ALA A 60 -17.63 3.74 -19.97
CA ALA A 60 -16.22 3.71 -19.56
C ALA A 60 -15.51 5.03 -19.88
N ARG A 61 -15.82 5.65 -21.02
CA ARG A 61 -15.31 6.97 -21.40
C ARG A 61 -15.82 8.07 -20.48
N GLY A 62 -17.08 8.01 -20.05
CA GLY A 62 -17.68 9.02 -19.18
C GLY A 62 -16.98 9.11 -17.83
N PHE A 63 -16.73 7.97 -17.20
CA PHE A 63 -15.96 7.94 -15.95
C PHE A 63 -14.51 8.40 -16.16
N ALA A 64 -13.85 7.95 -17.23
CA ALA A 64 -12.48 8.37 -17.54
C ALA A 64 -12.35 9.88 -17.81
N ASP A 65 -13.30 10.47 -18.54
CA ASP A 65 -13.32 11.90 -18.85
C ASP A 65 -13.59 12.72 -17.58
N SER A 66 -14.55 12.29 -16.74
CA SER A 66 -14.83 12.92 -15.44
C SER A 66 -13.58 12.94 -14.54
N PHE A 67 -12.88 11.81 -14.41
CA PHE A 67 -11.66 11.72 -13.61
C PHE A 67 -10.51 12.54 -14.18
N ALA A 68 -10.37 12.59 -15.51
CA ALA A 68 -9.36 13.42 -16.17
C ALA A 68 -9.64 14.92 -15.95
N LEU A 69 -10.91 15.34 -16.00
CA LEU A 69 -11.32 16.71 -15.70
C LEU A 69 -11.10 17.06 -14.24
N LYS A 70 -11.41 16.14 -13.31
CA LYS A 70 -11.09 16.29 -11.89
C LYS A 70 -9.59 16.54 -11.71
N LEU A 71 -8.74 15.65 -12.21
CA LEU A 71 -7.28 15.78 -12.05
C LEU A 71 -6.73 17.10 -12.61
N ARG A 72 -7.32 17.63 -13.68
CA ARG A 72 -6.87 18.90 -14.29
C ARG A 72 -7.40 20.14 -13.62
N HIS A 73 -8.66 20.14 -13.21
CA HIS A 73 -9.37 21.35 -12.83
C HIS A 73 -9.65 21.43 -11.32
N HIS A 74 -9.44 20.35 -10.56
CA HIS A 74 -9.67 20.28 -9.13
C HIS A 74 -8.35 20.23 -8.35
N ASN A 75 -8.17 21.19 -7.46
CA ASN A 75 -7.14 21.19 -6.42
C ASN A 75 -7.72 20.66 -5.12
N GLU A 76 -7.22 19.50 -4.68
CA GLU A 76 -7.69 18.79 -3.50
C GLU A 76 -7.43 19.57 -2.19
N ALA A 77 -6.29 20.26 -2.08
CA ALA A 77 -5.93 21.01 -0.88
C ALA A 77 -6.84 22.25 -0.67
N VAL A 78 -7.18 22.96 -1.76
CA VAL A 78 -8.10 24.11 -1.70
C VAL A 78 -9.50 23.65 -1.29
N HIS A 79 -9.97 22.55 -1.89
CA HIS A 79 -11.26 21.96 -1.58
C HIS A 79 -11.36 21.42 -0.15
N ALA A 80 -10.33 20.73 0.33
CA ALA A 80 -10.30 20.22 1.70
C ALA A 80 -10.33 21.35 2.74
N ARG A 81 -9.68 22.49 2.45
CA ARG A 81 -9.65 23.65 3.35
C ARG A 81 -11.00 24.37 3.43
N GLY A 82 -11.75 24.43 2.33
CA GLY A 82 -13.06 25.10 2.26
C GLY A 82 -14.24 24.20 2.64
N ALA A 83 -13.98 22.97 3.07
CA ALA A 83 -15.01 21.99 3.32
C ALA A 83 -15.82 22.26 4.60
N PRO A 84 -17.16 22.22 4.54
CA PRO A 84 -17.99 22.30 5.74
C PRO A 84 -17.88 21.02 6.59
N SER A 85 -18.13 21.17 7.90
CA SER A 85 -18.05 20.07 8.88
C SER A 85 -19.28 19.17 8.87
N GLU A 86 -20.44 19.73 8.52
CA GLU A 86 -21.73 19.05 8.51
C GLU A 86 -21.80 18.03 7.36
N PRO A 87 -22.14 16.74 7.62
CA PRO A 87 -22.07 15.70 6.60
C PRO A 87 -22.93 15.96 5.35
N ILE A 88 -24.12 16.54 5.53
CA ILE A 88 -25.03 16.86 4.40
C ILE A 88 -24.47 18.03 3.60
N ALA A 89 -23.99 19.09 4.27
CA ALA A 89 -23.36 20.23 3.61
C ALA A 89 -22.10 19.80 2.85
N ARG A 90 -21.29 18.89 3.42
CA ARG A 90 -20.11 18.32 2.79
C ARG A 90 -20.46 17.53 1.54
N ALA A 91 -21.48 16.67 1.60
CA ALA A 91 -21.96 15.93 0.44
C ALA A 91 -22.45 16.86 -0.69
N CYS A 92 -23.17 17.93 -0.36
CA CYS A 92 -23.57 18.95 -1.33
C CYS A 92 -22.35 19.68 -1.92
N TYR A 93 -21.40 20.07 -1.09
CA TYR A 93 -20.17 20.77 -1.48
C TYR A 93 -19.33 19.94 -2.46
N ASP A 94 -19.14 18.64 -2.16
CA ASP A 94 -18.40 17.71 -3.02
C ASP A 94 -19.13 17.46 -4.35
N ALA A 95 -20.47 17.34 -4.32
CA ALA A 95 -21.29 17.16 -5.51
C ALA A 95 -21.28 18.40 -6.43
N VAL A 96 -21.33 19.60 -5.86
CA VAL A 96 -21.26 20.86 -6.60
C VAL A 96 -19.89 21.05 -7.25
N GLU A 97 -18.81 20.69 -6.56
CA GLU A 97 -17.46 20.69 -7.13
C GLU A 97 -17.32 19.69 -8.28
N MET A 98 -17.97 18.51 -8.18
CA MET A 98 -18.05 17.56 -9.29
C MET A 98 -18.68 18.19 -10.53
N VAL A 99 -19.82 18.85 -10.36
CA VAL A 99 -20.52 19.53 -11.45
C VAL A 99 -19.64 20.60 -12.09
N ARG A 100 -18.84 21.35 -11.30
CA ARG A 100 -17.96 22.40 -11.83
C ARG A 100 -16.94 21.87 -12.83
N TYR A 101 -16.14 20.88 -12.46
CA TYR A 101 -15.11 20.36 -13.36
C TYR A 101 -15.71 19.58 -14.54
N GLU A 102 -16.85 18.91 -14.35
CA GLU A 102 -17.58 18.25 -15.45
C GLU A 102 -18.21 19.26 -16.43
N ALA A 103 -18.68 20.42 -15.94
CA ALA A 103 -19.23 21.49 -16.77
C ALA A 103 -18.15 22.13 -17.66
N LEU A 104 -16.94 22.36 -17.14
CA LEU A 104 -15.79 22.83 -17.94
C LEU A 104 -15.49 21.90 -19.12
N GLY A 105 -15.59 20.58 -18.92
CA GLY A 105 -15.46 19.60 -19.98
C GLY A 105 -16.63 19.62 -20.97
N SER A 106 -17.86 19.61 -20.45
CA SER A 106 -19.09 19.56 -21.25
C SER A 106 -19.29 20.78 -22.15
N ASN A 107 -18.88 21.97 -21.68
CA ASN A 107 -19.02 23.22 -22.41
C ASN A 107 -18.00 23.33 -23.55
N ASN A 108 -16.80 22.78 -23.37
CA ASN A 108 -15.71 22.86 -24.35
C ASN A 108 -15.65 21.68 -25.32
N PHE A 109 -16.18 20.50 -24.95
CA PHE A 109 -16.06 19.28 -25.74
C PHE A 109 -17.40 18.53 -25.84
N SER A 110 -18.05 18.60 -27.00
CA SER A 110 -19.32 17.89 -27.25
C SER A 110 -19.22 16.37 -27.14
N GLY A 111 -18.05 15.79 -27.42
CA GLY A 111 -17.80 14.36 -27.22
C GLY A 111 -17.75 13.95 -25.76
N ILE A 112 -17.07 14.75 -24.92
CA ILE A 112 -17.00 14.53 -23.47
C ILE A 112 -18.39 14.70 -22.86
N ARG A 113 -19.15 15.70 -23.33
CA ARG A 113 -20.54 15.91 -22.91
C ARG A 113 -21.37 14.62 -23.00
N GLY A 114 -21.41 13.98 -24.17
CA GLY A 114 -22.16 12.73 -24.34
C GLY A 114 -21.62 11.55 -23.51
N ASN A 115 -20.32 11.52 -23.24
CA ASN A 115 -19.73 10.50 -22.37
C ASN A 115 -20.13 10.73 -20.89
N LEU A 116 -20.09 11.98 -20.42
CA LEU A 116 -20.53 12.35 -19.07
C LEU A 116 -22.02 12.07 -18.86
N ASP A 117 -22.85 12.27 -19.89
CA ASP A 117 -24.27 11.91 -19.85
C ASP A 117 -24.48 10.40 -19.67
N ALA A 118 -23.68 9.58 -20.35
CA ALA A 118 -23.70 8.13 -20.18
C ALA A 118 -23.28 7.72 -18.76
N ALA A 119 -22.23 8.32 -18.20
CA ALA A 119 -21.83 8.08 -16.81
C ALA A 119 -22.89 8.55 -15.80
N LEU A 120 -23.53 9.70 -16.05
CA LEU A 120 -24.62 10.21 -15.22
C LEU A 120 -25.80 9.24 -15.22
N ALA A 121 -26.20 8.71 -16.37
CA ALA A 121 -27.29 7.74 -16.47
C ALA A 121 -27.04 6.49 -15.61
N VAL A 122 -25.79 6.02 -15.56
CA VAL A 122 -25.39 4.88 -14.71
C VAL A 122 -25.44 5.24 -13.22
N ARG A 123 -24.92 6.41 -12.83
CA ARG A 123 -25.00 6.91 -11.44
C ARG A 123 -26.47 7.01 -10.98
N MET A 124 -27.35 7.55 -11.83
CA MET A 124 -28.78 7.68 -11.56
C MET A 124 -29.48 6.34 -11.36
N GLY A 125 -29.04 5.27 -12.01
CA GLY A 125 -29.63 3.94 -11.82
C GLY A 125 -29.50 3.41 -10.38
N ALA A 126 -28.47 3.82 -9.66
CA ALA A 126 -28.23 3.45 -8.26
C ALA A 126 -28.65 4.54 -7.25
N ASP A 127 -28.97 5.75 -7.72
CA ASP A 127 -29.22 6.91 -6.87
C ASP A 127 -30.63 6.84 -6.21
N PRO A 128 -30.74 7.07 -4.89
CA PRO A 128 -32.03 7.13 -4.20
C PRO A 128 -33.01 8.15 -4.78
N ILE A 129 -32.54 9.21 -5.45
CA ILE A 129 -33.37 10.26 -6.03
C ILE A 129 -34.41 9.73 -7.02
N VAL A 130 -34.10 8.66 -7.76
CA VAL A 130 -35.00 8.05 -8.75
C VAL A 130 -36.17 7.31 -8.07
N ARG A 131 -36.04 6.96 -6.79
CA ARG A 131 -37.05 6.22 -6.02
C ARG A 131 -37.88 7.10 -5.09
N ALA A 132 -37.51 8.38 -4.93
CA ALA A 132 -38.19 9.31 -4.04
C ALA A 132 -39.65 9.54 -4.49
N GLN A 133 -40.59 9.45 -3.54
CA GLN A 133 -42.02 9.64 -3.80
C GLN A 133 -42.57 10.93 -3.18
N ASN A 134 -41.84 11.51 -2.22
CA ASN A 134 -42.19 12.77 -1.56
C ASN A 134 -40.97 13.67 -1.42
N GLU A 135 -41.21 14.96 -1.15
CA GLU A 135 -40.18 16.00 -1.04
C GLU A 135 -39.11 15.68 0.02
N SER A 136 -39.48 15.02 1.12
CA SER A 136 -38.57 14.69 2.22
C SER A 136 -37.62 13.52 1.89
N GLU A 137 -37.98 12.68 0.93
CA GLU A 137 -37.15 11.56 0.46
C GLU A 137 -36.12 11.98 -0.60
N VAL A 138 -36.22 13.19 -1.15
CA VAL A 138 -35.32 13.67 -2.21
C VAL A 138 -33.96 14.04 -1.59
N PRO A 139 -32.86 13.39 -1.99
CA PRO A 139 -31.54 13.76 -1.52
C PRO A 139 -31.14 15.15 -2.05
N VAL A 140 -30.97 16.11 -1.14
CA VAL A 140 -30.69 17.52 -1.49
C VAL A 140 -29.41 17.65 -2.32
N GLN A 141 -28.36 16.86 -2.00
CA GLN A 141 -27.11 16.85 -2.74
C GLN A 141 -27.28 16.45 -4.21
N GLY A 142 -28.13 15.45 -4.47
CA GLY A 142 -28.39 14.96 -5.83
C GLY A 142 -29.25 15.94 -6.63
N ALA A 143 -30.29 16.49 -6.00
CA ALA A 143 -31.15 17.48 -6.63
C ALA A 143 -30.38 18.77 -6.97
N LEU A 144 -29.59 19.28 -6.01
CA LEU A 144 -28.75 20.46 -6.20
C LEU A 144 -27.74 20.27 -7.34
N ALA A 145 -27.05 19.13 -7.38
CA ALA A 145 -26.08 18.83 -8.43
C ALA A 145 -26.73 18.77 -9.83
N LEU A 146 -27.91 18.16 -9.96
CA LEU A 146 -28.64 18.06 -11.22
C LEU A 146 -29.15 19.44 -11.70
N MET A 147 -29.70 20.24 -10.78
CA MET A 147 -30.16 21.60 -11.08
C MET A 147 -28.99 22.50 -11.50
N LEU A 148 -27.88 22.44 -10.77
CA LEU A 148 -26.68 23.20 -11.09
C LEU A 148 -26.11 22.77 -12.46
N ARG A 149 -26.04 21.46 -12.75
CA ARG A 149 -25.61 20.96 -14.06
C ARG A 149 -26.48 21.48 -15.19
N GLU A 150 -27.80 21.50 -15.01
CA GLU A 150 -28.75 22.03 -15.98
C GLU A 150 -28.47 23.51 -16.28
N LYS A 151 -28.26 24.34 -15.25
CA LYS A 151 -27.95 25.76 -15.42
C LYS A 151 -26.57 26.01 -16.05
N LEU A 152 -25.54 25.26 -15.63
CA LEU A 152 -24.16 25.49 -16.09
C LEU A 152 -23.87 24.94 -17.49
N THR A 153 -24.57 23.88 -17.92
CA THR A 153 -24.31 23.21 -19.20
C THR A 153 -25.44 23.36 -20.22
N GLY A 154 -26.62 23.82 -19.78
CA GLY A 154 -27.83 23.91 -20.59
C GLY A 154 -28.46 22.56 -20.95
N GLN A 155 -28.02 21.48 -20.31
CA GLN A 155 -28.51 20.13 -20.57
C GLN A 155 -29.66 19.78 -19.63
N ALA A 156 -30.72 19.19 -20.18
CA ALA A 156 -31.86 18.76 -19.38
C ALA A 156 -31.44 17.75 -18.29
N ILE A 157 -32.17 17.79 -17.19
CA ILE A 157 -32.11 16.78 -16.14
C ILE A 157 -32.58 15.43 -16.71
N PRO A 158 -31.95 14.29 -16.37
CA PRO A 158 -32.40 12.98 -16.84
C PRO A 158 -33.86 12.70 -16.49
N ASP A 159 -34.62 12.13 -17.43
CA ASP A 159 -36.07 11.84 -17.28
C ASP A 159 -36.40 11.03 -16.01
N ALA A 160 -35.49 10.15 -15.59
CA ALA A 160 -35.66 9.31 -14.39
C ALA A 160 -35.63 10.11 -13.07
N ALA A 161 -34.90 11.23 -13.03
CA ALA A 161 -34.74 12.06 -11.83
C ALA A 161 -35.63 13.32 -11.85
N LEU A 162 -36.15 13.69 -13.03
CA LEU A 162 -36.94 14.92 -13.22
C LEU A 162 -38.13 15.05 -12.24
N PRO A 163 -38.97 14.02 -12.01
CA PRO A 163 -40.10 14.16 -11.08
C PRO A 163 -39.67 14.45 -9.64
N ALA A 164 -38.58 13.84 -9.18
CA ALA A 164 -38.05 14.03 -7.83
C ALA A 164 -37.40 15.41 -7.67
N VAL A 165 -36.66 15.87 -8.68
CA VAL A 165 -36.08 17.23 -8.68
C VAL A 165 -37.19 18.28 -8.69
N ASP A 166 -38.25 18.09 -9.48
CA ASP A 166 -39.35 19.06 -9.56
C ASP A 166 -40.11 19.23 -8.24
N MET A 167 -40.09 18.23 -7.33
CA MET A 167 -40.68 18.37 -5.98
C MET A 167 -39.93 19.37 -5.09
N VAL A 168 -38.61 19.48 -5.24
CA VAL A 168 -37.74 20.35 -4.42
C VAL A 168 -37.27 21.60 -5.16
N ARG A 169 -37.52 21.69 -6.48
CA ARG A 169 -37.00 22.76 -7.35
C ARG A 169 -37.36 24.15 -6.86
N GLU A 170 -38.63 24.41 -6.54
CA GLU A 170 -39.09 25.74 -6.12
C GLU A 170 -38.38 26.17 -4.82
N ARG A 171 -38.28 25.27 -3.85
CA ARG A 171 -37.59 25.51 -2.57
C ARG A 171 -36.09 25.79 -2.76
N ILE A 172 -35.43 25.01 -3.61
CA ILE A 172 -34.00 25.19 -3.90
C ILE A 172 -33.77 26.47 -4.70
N GLU A 173 -34.60 26.80 -5.70
CA GLU A 173 -34.46 28.05 -6.47
C GLU A 173 -34.75 29.29 -5.60
N GLU A 174 -35.70 29.21 -4.66
CA GLU A 174 -35.97 30.30 -3.70
C GLU A 174 -34.80 30.52 -2.74
N ALA A 175 -34.19 29.44 -2.24
CA ALA A 175 -33.05 29.51 -1.31
C ALA A 175 -31.73 29.88 -1.99
N VAL A 176 -31.46 29.35 -3.19
CA VAL A 176 -30.21 29.60 -3.93
C VAL A 176 -30.24 30.91 -4.72
N GLY A 177 -31.42 31.41 -5.10
CA GLY A 177 -31.56 32.71 -5.77
C GLY A 177 -30.68 32.87 -7.02
N GLY A 178 -30.01 34.03 -7.13
CA GLY A 178 -29.11 34.37 -8.25
C GLY A 178 -27.73 33.71 -8.18
N ASP A 179 -27.45 32.88 -7.18
CA ASP A 179 -26.11 32.32 -6.94
C ASP A 179 -25.68 31.38 -8.07
N PHE A 180 -26.61 30.72 -8.77
CA PHE A 180 -26.29 29.91 -9.96
C PHE A 180 -25.70 30.73 -11.12
N GLU A 181 -26.14 31.99 -11.31
CA GLU A 181 -25.56 32.86 -12.35
C GLU A 181 -24.16 33.31 -11.95
N SER A 182 -23.94 33.62 -10.67
CA SER A 182 -22.64 33.96 -10.11
C SER A 182 -21.65 32.78 -10.19
N LEU A 183 -22.11 31.56 -9.91
CA LEU A 183 -21.34 30.33 -10.06
C LEU A 183 -20.95 30.07 -11.53
N ALA A 184 -21.84 30.38 -12.47
CA ALA A 184 -21.54 30.26 -13.90
C ALA A 184 -20.40 31.19 -14.36
N LEU A 185 -20.26 32.37 -13.74
CA LEU A 185 -19.19 33.32 -14.04
C LEU A 185 -17.84 32.95 -13.41
N SER A 186 -17.80 32.00 -12.47
CA SER A 186 -16.61 31.62 -11.70
C SER A 186 -16.09 30.20 -11.97
N LEU A 187 -16.57 29.54 -13.04
CA LEU A 187 -16.20 28.14 -13.35
C LEU A 187 -14.68 27.88 -13.42
N ASP A 188 -13.92 28.84 -13.95
CA ASP A 188 -12.47 28.73 -14.14
C ASP A 188 -11.66 29.00 -12.86
N ASP A 189 -12.26 29.59 -11.82
CA ASP A 189 -11.62 29.87 -10.53
C ASP A 189 -12.26 29.04 -9.41
N GLN A 190 -11.57 27.96 -9.03
CA GLN A 190 -12.04 27.05 -8.00
C GLN A 190 -12.26 27.75 -6.64
N LYS A 191 -11.41 28.71 -6.26
CA LYS A 191 -11.51 29.35 -4.94
C LYS A 191 -12.75 30.26 -4.90
N ALA A 192 -12.96 31.05 -5.96
CA ALA A 192 -14.14 31.89 -6.08
C ALA A 192 -15.43 31.05 -6.12
N PHE A 193 -15.43 29.97 -6.91
CA PHE A 193 -16.58 29.07 -7.01
C PHE A 193 -16.91 28.39 -5.68
N GLN A 194 -15.89 27.96 -4.92
CA GLN A 194 -16.08 27.34 -3.62
C GLN A 194 -16.61 28.31 -2.56
N SER A 195 -16.17 29.57 -2.58
CA SER A 195 -16.73 30.61 -1.71
C SER A 195 -18.21 30.81 -1.97
N LEU A 196 -18.60 30.96 -3.24
CA LEU A 196 -20.00 31.09 -3.64
C LEU A 196 -20.82 29.83 -3.33
N THR A 197 -20.20 28.66 -3.40
CA THR A 197 -20.85 27.40 -3.00
C THR A 197 -21.15 27.39 -1.50
N LEU A 198 -20.23 27.87 -0.66
CA LEU A 198 -20.47 27.98 0.78
C LEU A 198 -21.57 28.99 1.10
N ASP A 199 -21.61 30.13 0.41
CA ASP A 199 -22.69 31.12 0.54
C ASP A 199 -24.04 30.51 0.16
N MET A 200 -24.09 29.78 -0.94
CA MET A 200 -25.30 29.04 -1.36
C MET A 200 -25.73 28.00 -0.32
N LEU A 201 -24.80 27.26 0.28
CA LEU A 201 -25.11 26.27 1.33
C LEU A 201 -25.59 26.94 2.63
N ARG A 202 -25.13 28.14 2.95
CA ARG A 202 -25.65 28.96 4.06
C ARG A 202 -27.09 29.40 3.78
N ASN A 203 -27.39 29.85 2.56
CA ASN A 203 -28.75 30.24 2.17
C ASN A 203 -29.75 29.06 2.19
N LEU A 204 -29.24 27.84 2.05
CA LEU A 204 -30.01 26.59 2.21
C LEU A 204 -30.14 26.13 3.68
N ASP A 205 -29.69 26.94 4.65
CA ASP A 205 -29.63 26.62 6.09
C ASP A 205 -28.86 25.32 6.39
N LEU A 206 -27.94 24.91 5.50
CA LEU A 206 -27.15 23.68 5.67
C LEU A 206 -25.86 23.91 6.48
N ILE A 207 -25.42 25.17 6.60
CA ILE A 207 -24.24 25.58 7.37
C ILE A 207 -24.70 26.65 8.37
N LYS A 208 -24.32 26.50 9.65
CA LYS A 208 -24.62 27.51 10.68
C LYS A 208 -23.74 28.75 10.48
N GLU A 209 -24.28 29.94 10.76
CA GLU A 209 -23.49 31.16 10.85
C GLU A 209 -22.40 31.01 11.92
N GLU A 210 -21.14 30.89 11.52
CA GLU A 210 -20.03 31.20 12.41
C GLU A 210 -20.04 32.72 12.61
N THR A 211 -20.28 33.14 13.85
CA THR A 211 -20.12 34.53 14.27
C THR A 211 -18.64 34.87 14.13
N GLU A 212 -18.33 35.84 13.26
CA GLU A 212 -17.01 36.42 13.11
C GLU A 212 -16.37 36.71 14.48
N GLN A 213 -15.34 35.95 14.85
CA GLN A 213 -14.32 36.42 15.77
C GLN A 213 -13.10 36.78 14.93
N GLY A 214 -12.93 38.09 14.75
CA GLY A 214 -12.01 38.67 13.81
C GLY A 214 -10.53 38.41 14.10
N SER A 215 -9.76 38.54 13.03
CA SER A 215 -8.39 39.01 13.10
C SER A 215 -8.24 40.09 12.02
N ASP A 216 -8.00 41.31 12.49
CA ASP A 216 -7.75 42.52 11.71
C ASP A 216 -6.70 42.31 10.61
N ASP A 217 -6.93 43.01 9.50
CA ASP A 217 -5.99 43.31 8.43
C ASP A 217 -4.68 43.93 8.97
N GLU A 218 -3.55 43.52 8.39
CA GLU A 218 -2.50 44.46 8.00
C GLU A 218 -1.77 43.93 6.76
N ASP A 219 -2.05 44.58 5.62
CA ASP A 219 -1.32 44.49 4.35
C ASP A 219 0.15 44.91 4.52
N GLY A 220 1.06 44.20 3.87
CA GLY A 220 2.46 44.58 3.69
C GLY A 220 3.07 43.90 2.45
N GLU A 221 3.34 44.72 1.43
CA GLU A 221 3.78 44.38 0.06
C GLU A 221 5.14 43.66 -0.05
N ASP A 222 5.26 42.89 -1.15
CA ASP A 222 6.43 42.44 -1.94
C ASP A 222 7.87 42.63 -1.40
N GLU A 223 8.66 41.55 -1.37
CA GLU A 223 10.05 41.55 -1.92
C GLU A 223 10.62 40.13 -2.13
N GLU A 224 11.52 40.03 -3.11
CA GLU A 224 12.13 38.83 -3.70
C GLU A 224 13.13 38.08 -2.79
N GLY A 225 13.36 36.78 -3.09
CA GLY A 225 14.72 36.22 -3.12
C GLY A 225 15.10 35.06 -2.18
N GLN A 226 15.44 33.94 -2.81
CA GLN A 226 16.49 32.94 -2.47
C GLN A 226 16.38 32.03 -1.23
N ASP A 227 16.23 30.74 -1.56
CA ASP A 227 17.05 29.58 -1.19
C ASP A 227 17.60 29.38 0.24
N GLU A 228 17.22 28.20 0.73
CA GLU A 228 18.05 27.16 1.39
C GLU A 228 18.35 27.20 2.91
N GLU A 229 18.21 25.99 3.46
CA GLU A 229 18.77 25.38 4.67
C GLU A 229 18.02 25.46 6.02
N GLU A 230 17.40 24.29 6.31
CA GLU A 230 17.53 23.48 7.53
C GLU A 230 17.37 24.12 8.93
N GLN A 231 16.36 23.69 9.70
CA GLN A 231 16.55 22.63 10.69
C GLN A 231 15.25 22.18 11.38
N ASP A 232 15.31 20.93 11.81
CA ASP A 232 14.36 20.07 12.51
C ASP A 232 13.55 20.66 13.67
N GLY A 233 12.40 20.03 13.90
CA GLY A 233 11.67 20.05 15.16
C GLY A 233 10.41 19.21 15.10
N ASP A 234 10.54 17.92 15.40
CA ASP A 234 9.47 16.99 15.80
C ASP A 234 8.51 17.63 16.83
N GLU A 235 7.22 17.34 16.71
CA GLU A 235 6.52 16.42 17.64
C GLU A 235 5.02 16.32 17.30
N ASP A 236 4.61 15.07 17.08
CA ASP A 236 3.37 14.40 17.50
C ASP A 236 2.01 15.11 17.43
N SER A 237 1.10 14.48 16.69
CA SER A 237 -0.26 14.24 17.21
C SER A 237 -0.91 13.01 16.56
N ALA A 238 -1.24 12.09 17.46
CA ALA A 238 -1.98 10.85 17.31
C ALA A 238 -3.19 10.91 16.37
N ASP A 239 -3.25 9.97 15.43
CA ASP A 239 -4.46 9.64 14.68
C ASP A 239 -5.10 8.37 15.28
N GLY A 240 -6.32 8.54 15.78
CA GLY A 240 -7.17 7.48 16.28
C GLY A 240 -8.05 6.97 15.15
N ASP A 241 -7.91 5.69 14.83
CA ASP A 241 -8.73 4.98 13.86
C ASP A 241 -10.22 4.94 14.34
N PRO A 242 -11.19 5.34 13.51
CA PRO A 242 -12.60 5.37 13.89
C PRO A 242 -13.23 3.97 13.83
N GLN A 243 -13.79 3.54 14.96
CA GLN A 243 -14.64 2.34 15.03
C GLN A 243 -16.00 2.56 14.35
N THR A 244 -16.36 1.54 13.59
CA THR A 244 -17.66 1.26 12.98
C THR A 244 -18.77 1.16 14.04
N ALA A 245 -19.82 1.97 13.88
CA ALA A 245 -21.02 1.91 14.70
C ALA A 245 -22.07 0.98 14.06
N GLU A 246 -22.25 -0.20 14.63
CA GLU A 246 -23.46 -1.00 14.44
C GLU A 246 -24.59 -0.49 15.34
N MET A 247 -25.69 -0.13 14.67
CA MET A 247 -27.08 -0.34 15.05
C MET A 247 -27.51 -0.09 16.51
N ALA A 248 -28.10 1.10 16.71
CA ALA A 248 -28.85 1.49 17.89
C ALA A 248 -30.12 0.63 18.09
N GLY A 249 -30.24 0.04 19.27
CA GLY A 249 -31.50 -0.38 19.89
C GLY A 249 -31.78 0.50 21.11
N GLU A 250 -32.96 1.11 21.14
CA GLU A 250 -33.45 2.02 22.19
C GLU A 250 -33.48 1.39 23.59
N ALA A 251 -33.10 2.14 24.63
CA ALA A 251 -33.92 2.35 25.84
C ALA A 251 -33.26 3.32 26.86
N ALA A 252 -33.96 4.43 27.09
CA ALA A 252 -34.21 5.13 28.37
C ALA A 252 -33.05 5.40 29.37
N GLU A 253 -32.80 6.70 29.56
CA GLU A 253 -32.10 7.27 30.71
C GLU A 253 -32.82 7.00 32.05
N GLY A 254 -32.01 6.80 33.09
CA GLY A 254 -32.38 6.90 34.49
C GLY A 254 -31.11 7.00 35.36
N GLU A 255 -30.75 8.23 35.76
CA GLU A 255 -29.78 8.50 36.81
C GLU A 255 -30.28 7.97 38.17
N ASP A 256 -29.41 7.33 38.96
CA ASP A 256 -28.95 7.84 40.27
C ASP A 256 -28.40 6.73 41.21
N THR A 257 -27.31 7.10 41.90
CA THR A 257 -26.73 6.64 43.18
C THR A 257 -26.57 5.17 43.59
N GLY A 258 -25.37 4.84 44.12
CA GLY A 258 -25.25 3.94 45.28
C GLY A 258 -24.03 2.99 45.29
N GLU A 259 -23.10 3.23 46.22
CA GLU A 259 -22.02 2.31 46.64
C GLU A 259 -22.54 0.92 47.09
N SER A 260 -21.80 -0.15 46.79
CA SER A 260 -21.14 -1.01 47.79
C SER A 260 -20.75 -2.38 47.22
N GLU A 261 -19.61 -2.87 47.73
CA GLU A 261 -19.09 -4.23 47.58
C GLU A 261 -20.10 -5.29 48.06
N THR A 262 -20.19 -6.44 47.38
CA THR A 262 -20.20 -7.75 48.08
C THR A 262 -19.82 -8.87 47.11
N GLU A 263 -18.84 -9.68 47.52
CA GLU A 263 -18.59 -11.03 47.01
C GLU A 263 -19.84 -11.91 47.20
N GLN A 264 -20.19 -12.72 46.20
CA GLN A 264 -20.78 -14.03 46.49
C GLN A 264 -20.53 -15.03 45.36
N SER A 265 -19.88 -16.11 45.76
CA SER A 265 -19.73 -17.40 45.10
C SER A 265 -21.07 -18.07 44.79
N SER A 266 -21.16 -18.74 43.65
CA SER A 266 -21.99 -19.93 43.48
C SER A 266 -21.40 -20.82 42.40
N GLU A 267 -20.78 -21.92 42.83
CA GLU A 267 -20.58 -23.14 42.04
C GLU A 267 -21.88 -23.97 42.01
N GLU A 268 -21.89 -24.96 41.12
CA GLU A 268 -22.90 -26.00 40.82
C GLU A 268 -23.83 -25.62 39.64
N GLU A 269 -23.96 -26.39 38.56
CA GLU A 269 -23.89 -27.86 38.45
C GLU A 269 -23.66 -28.31 37.00
N MET A 270 -23.01 -29.46 36.84
CA MET A 270 -22.77 -30.16 35.56
C MET A 270 -24.06 -30.72 34.96
N ASN A 271 -24.22 -30.62 33.64
CA ASN A 271 -25.01 -31.58 32.87
C ASN A 271 -24.29 -31.93 31.55
N ASP A 272 -24.11 -33.23 31.36
CA ASP A 272 -23.47 -33.90 30.22
C ASP A 272 -24.52 -34.19 29.15
N GLY A 273 -24.20 -33.95 27.87
CA GLY A 273 -25.14 -34.17 26.77
C GLY A 273 -24.68 -33.70 25.38
N GLU A 274 -23.80 -34.51 24.78
CA GLU A 274 -23.58 -34.76 23.34
C GLU A 274 -23.14 -33.64 22.36
N LEU A 275 -22.13 -34.05 21.57
CA LEU A 275 -21.45 -33.31 20.51
C LEU A 275 -22.37 -32.89 19.35
N GLY A 276 -22.25 -31.63 18.95
CA GLY A 276 -22.61 -31.10 17.63
C GLY A 276 -21.49 -30.21 17.11
N ASP A 277 -20.91 -30.62 15.99
CA ASP A 277 -19.87 -29.96 15.19
C ASP A 277 -20.45 -28.72 14.48
N GLU A 278 -20.17 -27.50 14.97
CA GLU A 278 -20.20 -26.26 14.20
C GLU A 278 -19.13 -25.28 14.73
N GLY A 279 -18.36 -24.68 13.82
CA GLY A 279 -17.08 -24.04 14.07
C GLY A 279 -17.10 -22.84 15.02
N GLU A 280 -16.27 -22.91 16.06
CA GLU A 280 -15.86 -21.74 16.83
C GLU A 280 -14.80 -20.96 16.03
N GLU A 281 -15.24 -19.88 15.38
CA GLU A 281 -14.36 -18.76 15.02
C GLU A 281 -13.68 -18.27 16.30
N GLY A 282 -12.40 -18.61 16.46
CA GLY A 282 -11.59 -18.19 17.59
C GLY A 282 -11.52 -16.66 17.66
N MET A 283 -12.14 -16.09 18.70
CA MET A 283 -12.00 -14.69 19.09
C MET A 283 -10.52 -14.30 19.12
N MET A 284 -10.12 -13.36 18.26
CA MET A 284 -8.78 -12.78 18.25
C MET A 284 -8.51 -12.09 19.61
N PRO A 285 -7.38 -12.37 20.29
CA PRO A 285 -7.11 -11.77 21.59
C PRO A 285 -6.97 -10.24 21.46
N VAL A 286 -7.77 -9.49 22.23
CA VAL A 286 -7.65 -8.04 22.34
C VAL A 286 -6.34 -7.68 23.04
N ARG A 287 -5.52 -6.86 22.37
CA ARG A 287 -4.19 -6.44 22.83
C ARG A 287 -4.28 -5.36 23.92
N PRO A 288 -3.64 -5.52 25.09
CA PRO A 288 -3.46 -4.43 26.03
C PRO A 288 -2.37 -3.47 25.52
N ASN A 289 -2.71 -2.21 25.30
CA ASN A 289 -1.76 -1.15 24.95
C ASN A 289 -0.92 -0.80 26.21
N ARG A 290 0.31 -1.30 26.34
CA ARG A 290 1.26 -0.93 27.42
C ARG A 290 2.44 -0.13 26.85
N PRO A 291 2.94 0.93 27.55
CA PRO A 291 4.10 1.71 27.13
C PRO A 291 5.39 0.87 27.01
N TRP A 292 6.29 1.29 26.09
CA TRP A 292 7.21 0.46 25.30
C TRP A 292 8.71 0.50 25.68
N THR A 293 9.10 0.93 26.88
CA THR A 293 10.48 1.43 27.09
C THR A 293 11.47 0.54 27.85
N ASP A 294 11.11 -0.65 28.34
CA ASP A 294 12.07 -1.49 29.08
C ASP A 294 12.16 -2.91 28.51
N ILE A 295 13.18 -3.15 27.67
CA ILE A 295 13.71 -4.51 27.45
C ILE A 295 14.62 -4.82 28.64
N PRO A 296 14.28 -5.78 29.52
CA PRO A 296 15.15 -6.10 30.66
C PRO A 296 16.53 -6.56 30.15
N GLY A 297 17.60 -5.96 30.66
CA GLY A 297 18.99 -6.33 30.28
C GLY A 297 19.31 -7.82 30.47
N ASP A 298 18.58 -8.48 31.37
CA ASP A 298 18.70 -9.90 31.72
C ASP A 298 17.79 -10.84 30.90
N PHE A 299 17.14 -10.39 29.82
CA PHE A 299 16.33 -11.27 28.97
C PHE A 299 17.20 -12.32 28.25
N ASP A 300 17.13 -13.57 28.69
CA ASP A 300 17.85 -14.71 28.11
C ASP A 300 16.87 -15.64 27.38
N TYR A 301 16.96 -15.68 26.05
CA TYR A 301 16.11 -16.53 25.23
C TYR A 301 16.56 -17.99 25.30
N LYS A 302 15.59 -18.87 25.56
CA LYS A 302 15.74 -20.33 25.61
C LYS A 302 14.71 -21.00 24.73
N HIS A 303 15.09 -22.16 24.19
CA HIS A 303 14.19 -23.14 23.61
C HIS A 303 14.26 -24.43 24.44
N PHE A 304 13.16 -25.17 24.51
CA PHE A 304 13.10 -26.40 25.30
C PHE A 304 13.96 -27.51 24.67
N THR A 305 13.81 -27.73 23.37
CA THR A 305 14.61 -28.68 22.59
C THR A 305 14.62 -28.29 21.12
N ASP A 306 15.72 -28.60 20.44
CA ASP A 306 15.94 -28.45 18.99
C ASP A 306 15.76 -29.77 18.22
N LYS A 307 15.51 -30.89 18.92
CA LYS A 307 15.49 -32.24 18.34
C LYS A 307 14.47 -32.45 17.23
N PHE A 308 13.39 -31.67 17.25
CA PHE A 308 12.27 -31.83 16.34
C PHE A 308 12.23 -30.75 15.25
N ASP A 309 13.15 -29.79 15.31
CA ASP A 309 13.32 -28.75 14.31
C ASP A 309 13.83 -29.37 13.00
N GLU A 310 13.37 -28.84 11.87
CA GLU A 310 13.78 -29.33 10.56
C GLU A 310 14.19 -28.20 9.62
N GLU A 311 15.30 -28.41 8.92
CA GLU A 311 15.70 -27.68 7.71
C GLU A 311 15.45 -28.59 6.52
N ILE A 312 14.59 -28.16 5.59
CA ILE A 312 14.12 -29.00 4.49
C ILE A 312 14.10 -28.22 3.16
N GLU A 313 14.42 -28.90 2.06
CA GLU A 313 14.32 -28.32 0.73
C GLU A 313 12.91 -28.46 0.17
N ALA A 314 12.47 -27.48 -0.63
CA ALA A 314 11.12 -27.48 -1.19
C ALA A 314 10.72 -28.77 -1.95
N PRO A 315 11.60 -29.43 -2.74
CA PRO A 315 11.28 -30.70 -3.41
C PRO A 315 11.04 -31.88 -2.47
N GLU A 316 11.48 -31.82 -1.21
CA GLU A 316 11.26 -32.88 -0.23
C GLU A 316 9.88 -32.77 0.45
N LEU A 317 9.29 -31.58 0.44
CA LEU A 317 7.97 -31.35 1.00
C LEU A 317 6.83 -31.72 0.04
N CYS A 318 7.06 -31.67 -1.26
CA CYS A 318 6.00 -31.72 -2.27
C CYS A 318 6.50 -32.39 -3.56
N ASP A 319 5.67 -33.25 -4.14
CA ASP A 319 5.99 -33.98 -5.36
C ASP A 319 6.12 -33.03 -6.56
N THR A 320 6.94 -33.43 -7.55
CA THR A 320 7.23 -32.58 -8.71
C THR A 320 5.99 -32.18 -9.52
N GLU A 321 4.98 -33.06 -9.61
CA GLU A 321 3.73 -32.75 -10.32
C GLU A 321 2.88 -31.71 -9.60
N GLU A 322 2.82 -31.78 -8.27
CA GLU A 322 2.10 -30.82 -7.43
C GLU A 322 2.82 -29.46 -7.45
N LEU A 323 4.16 -29.45 -7.34
CA LEU A 323 4.96 -28.23 -7.50
C LEU A 323 4.75 -27.56 -8.86
N ASP A 324 4.65 -28.33 -9.95
CA ASP A 324 4.40 -27.78 -11.28
C ASP A 324 2.99 -27.16 -11.38
N ARG A 325 1.97 -27.73 -10.73
CA ARG A 325 0.61 -27.14 -10.66
C ARG A 325 0.59 -25.85 -9.84
N LEU A 326 1.19 -25.88 -8.65
CA LEU A 326 1.29 -24.70 -7.78
C LEU A 326 2.08 -23.57 -8.46
N ARG A 327 3.12 -23.94 -9.24
CA ARG A 327 3.87 -22.96 -10.02
C ARG A 327 3.03 -22.34 -11.14
N GLN A 328 2.20 -23.12 -11.83
CA GLN A 328 1.29 -22.58 -12.85
C GLN A 328 0.28 -21.61 -12.24
N TYR A 329 -0.22 -21.91 -11.04
CA TYR A 329 -1.08 -21.00 -10.29
C TYR A 329 -0.37 -19.67 -10.01
N LEU A 330 0.85 -19.70 -9.49
CA LEU A 330 1.67 -18.50 -9.25
C LEU A 330 1.96 -17.73 -10.56
N ASP A 331 2.27 -18.44 -11.65
CA ASP A 331 2.50 -17.84 -12.98
C ASP A 331 1.27 -17.12 -13.53
N SER A 332 0.06 -17.64 -13.25
CA SER A 332 -1.17 -16.98 -13.68
C SER A 332 -1.33 -15.59 -13.04
N GLN A 333 -0.95 -15.46 -11.77
CA GLN A 333 -0.96 -14.18 -11.04
C GLN A 333 0.14 -13.22 -11.52
N LEU A 334 1.27 -13.74 -12.03
CA LEU A 334 2.37 -12.92 -12.57
C LEU A 334 2.08 -12.29 -13.94
N THR A 335 1.11 -12.80 -14.70
CA THR A 335 0.93 -12.46 -16.13
C THR A 335 0.63 -10.97 -16.36
N GLY A 336 -0.08 -10.30 -15.44
CA GLY A 336 -0.35 -8.86 -15.51
C GLY A 336 0.84 -7.96 -15.15
N LEU A 337 1.86 -8.49 -14.47
CA LEU A 337 2.93 -7.71 -13.84
C LEU A 337 4.26 -7.78 -14.59
N GLN A 338 4.35 -8.59 -15.65
CA GLN A 338 5.60 -8.83 -16.39
C GLN A 338 6.20 -7.55 -17.01
N SER A 339 5.35 -6.62 -17.47
CA SER A 339 5.77 -5.36 -18.09
C SER A 339 6.43 -4.42 -17.08
N ILE A 340 5.84 -4.31 -15.88
CA ILE A 340 6.35 -3.54 -14.74
C ILE A 340 7.71 -4.10 -14.34
N VAL A 341 7.79 -5.41 -14.11
CA VAL A 341 9.01 -6.10 -13.69
C VAL A 341 10.16 -5.93 -14.69
N THR A 342 9.87 -5.95 -15.99
CA THR A 342 10.92 -5.80 -17.00
C THR A 342 11.49 -4.38 -17.02
N LYS A 343 10.65 -3.33 -16.94
CA LYS A 343 11.10 -1.94 -16.85
C LYS A 343 11.96 -1.70 -15.62
N LEU A 344 11.53 -2.29 -14.52
CA LEU A 344 12.13 -2.25 -13.20
C LEU A 344 13.47 -2.96 -13.12
N ALA A 345 13.55 -4.16 -13.65
CA ALA A 345 14.80 -4.88 -13.79
C ALA A 345 15.81 -4.07 -14.62
N ASN A 346 15.37 -3.44 -15.70
CA ASN A 346 16.21 -2.56 -16.50
C ASN A 346 16.62 -1.26 -15.78
N ARG A 347 15.84 -0.78 -14.80
CA ARG A 347 16.18 0.40 -13.97
C ARG A 347 17.22 0.03 -12.91
N LEU A 348 17.01 -1.07 -12.19
CA LEU A 348 17.98 -1.58 -11.21
C LEU A 348 19.30 -1.98 -11.89
N GLN A 349 19.23 -2.70 -13.02
CA GLN A 349 20.41 -3.06 -13.80
C GLN A 349 21.19 -1.82 -14.24
N ARG A 350 20.51 -0.77 -14.74
CA ARG A 350 21.17 0.48 -15.11
C ARG A 350 21.82 1.18 -13.92
N ARG A 351 21.19 1.21 -12.74
CA ARG A 351 21.79 1.79 -11.53
C ARG A 351 23.00 0.99 -11.04
N LEU A 352 22.89 -0.33 -10.96
CA LEU A 352 24.02 -1.19 -10.57
C LEU A 352 25.18 -1.10 -11.58
N MET A 353 24.88 -1.04 -12.89
CA MET A 353 25.89 -0.79 -13.93
C MET A 353 26.45 0.63 -13.87
N ALA A 354 25.66 1.63 -13.45
CA ALA A 354 26.14 3.00 -13.26
C ALA A 354 27.09 3.11 -12.06
N GLN A 355 26.89 2.33 -10.99
CA GLN A 355 27.88 2.16 -9.92
C GLN A 355 29.13 1.40 -10.40
N GLN A 356 29.02 0.56 -11.44
CA GLN A 356 30.18 -0.02 -12.13
C GLN A 356 30.88 0.96 -13.08
N ASN A 357 30.36 2.19 -13.28
CA ASN A 357 31.02 3.13 -14.18
C ASN A 357 32.35 3.58 -13.58
N ARG A 358 33.39 3.18 -14.31
CA ARG A 358 34.79 3.55 -14.18
C ARG A 358 34.96 5.02 -13.78
N ALA A 359 35.45 5.26 -12.58
CA ALA A 359 35.92 6.57 -12.19
C ALA A 359 37.28 6.82 -12.87
N TRP A 360 37.55 8.07 -13.22
CA TRP A 360 38.83 8.46 -13.82
C TRP A 360 39.57 9.35 -12.85
N ASP A 361 40.78 8.96 -12.47
CA ASP A 361 41.70 9.84 -11.76
C ASP A 361 42.44 10.68 -12.81
N PHE A 362 42.26 12.00 -12.74
CA PHE A 362 42.89 12.96 -13.66
C PHE A 362 44.21 13.48 -13.10
N ASP A 363 44.99 14.17 -13.93
CA ASP A 363 46.28 14.76 -13.56
C ASP A 363 47.25 13.72 -12.96
N GLN A 364 47.34 12.55 -13.59
CA GLN A 364 48.28 11.49 -13.21
C GLN A 364 49.63 11.65 -13.95
N GLU A 365 50.70 11.13 -13.35
CA GLU A 365 52.05 11.12 -13.94
C GLU A 365 52.19 10.09 -15.08
N GLU A 366 51.39 9.03 -15.05
CA GLU A 366 51.34 7.96 -16.04
C GLU A 366 49.89 7.51 -16.30
N GLY A 367 49.62 6.83 -17.42
CA GLY A 367 48.29 6.32 -17.77
C GLY A 367 47.88 6.60 -19.21
N LEU A 368 46.57 6.69 -19.45
CA LEU A 368 46.01 7.06 -20.75
C LEU A 368 46.03 8.59 -20.90
N LEU A 369 46.38 9.10 -22.09
CA LEU A 369 46.39 10.54 -22.34
C LEU A 369 44.97 11.14 -22.29
N ASP A 370 44.78 12.19 -21.50
CA ASP A 370 43.56 12.99 -21.51
C ASP A 370 43.56 13.95 -22.70
N ALA A 371 42.87 13.54 -23.77
CA ALA A 371 42.75 14.31 -25.01
C ALA A 371 42.15 15.72 -24.80
N ALA A 372 41.31 15.92 -23.78
CA ALA A 372 40.71 17.23 -23.50
C ALA A 372 41.71 18.21 -22.88
N ARG A 373 42.74 17.71 -22.20
CA ARG A 373 43.78 18.52 -21.52
C ARG A 373 45.09 18.63 -22.31
N LEU A 374 45.17 18.00 -23.47
CA LEU A 374 46.35 17.99 -24.33
C LEU A 374 46.85 19.39 -24.70
N ALA A 375 45.96 20.38 -24.79
CA ALA A 375 46.31 21.77 -25.04
C ALA A 375 47.24 22.37 -23.94
N ARG A 376 47.15 21.88 -22.69
CA ARG A 376 48.00 22.33 -21.58
C ARG A 376 49.47 21.96 -21.76
N VAL A 377 49.75 20.85 -22.45
CA VAL A 377 51.13 20.45 -22.78
C VAL A 377 51.84 21.53 -23.60
N VAL A 378 51.09 22.25 -24.45
CA VAL A 378 51.62 23.33 -25.29
C VAL A 378 51.63 24.67 -24.55
N THR A 379 50.59 24.97 -23.77
CA THR A 379 50.42 26.29 -23.14
C THR A 379 51.11 26.44 -21.79
N GLN A 380 51.36 25.33 -21.07
CA GLN A 380 51.93 25.32 -19.72
C GLN A 380 52.96 24.18 -19.55
N PRO A 381 54.18 24.32 -20.12
CA PRO A 381 55.19 23.26 -20.15
C PRO A 381 55.68 22.76 -18.77
N GLY A 382 55.37 23.47 -17.69
CA GLY A 382 55.74 23.11 -16.32
C GLY A 382 54.73 22.20 -15.58
N HIS A 383 53.54 21.97 -16.14
CA HIS A 383 52.51 21.10 -15.57
C HIS A 383 52.32 19.86 -16.47
N ALA A 384 53.08 18.80 -16.21
CA ALA A 384 53.18 17.60 -17.05
C ALA A 384 52.07 16.54 -16.83
N LEU A 385 51.13 16.78 -15.92
CA LEU A 385 50.10 15.82 -15.54
C LEU A 385 48.93 15.86 -16.55
N SER A 386 49.10 15.21 -17.70
CA SER A 386 48.05 15.09 -18.75
C SER A 386 47.53 13.66 -18.92
N TYR A 387 47.90 12.76 -18.01
CA TYR A 387 47.40 11.40 -18.01
C TYR A 387 46.21 11.24 -17.08
N LYS A 388 45.36 10.30 -17.44
CA LYS A 388 44.26 9.80 -16.62
C LYS A 388 44.40 8.30 -16.47
N VAL A 389 44.14 7.81 -15.27
CA VAL A 389 44.12 6.36 -14.98
C VAL A 389 42.68 5.97 -14.73
N GLU A 390 42.30 4.82 -15.29
CA GLU A 390 41.01 4.22 -15.02
C GLU A 390 41.04 3.62 -13.62
N ARG A 391 40.19 4.11 -12.73
CA ARG A 391 40.03 3.57 -11.38
C ARG A 391 39.00 2.46 -11.45
N ASP A 392 39.48 1.23 -11.35
CA ASP A 392 38.61 0.07 -11.17
C ASP A 392 37.93 0.20 -9.80
N GLN A 393 36.61 0.37 -9.82
CA GLN A 393 35.80 0.31 -8.62
C GLN A 393 35.40 -1.15 -8.45
N GLU A 394 35.98 -1.82 -7.44
CA GLU A 394 35.63 -3.20 -7.11
C GLU A 394 34.15 -3.24 -6.69
N PHE A 395 33.29 -3.77 -7.56
CA PHE A 395 31.94 -4.14 -7.17
C PHE A 395 32.09 -5.25 -6.12
N LYS A 396 31.76 -4.95 -4.87
CA LYS A 396 31.84 -5.93 -3.78
C LYS A 396 31.01 -7.15 -4.17
N ASP A 397 31.61 -8.33 -4.11
CA ASP A 397 30.88 -9.58 -4.33
C ASP A 397 29.72 -9.63 -3.33
N THR A 398 28.50 -9.61 -3.84
CA THR A 398 27.29 -9.38 -3.04
C THR A 398 26.37 -10.59 -3.08
N VAL A 399 25.91 -11.00 -1.91
CA VAL A 399 24.87 -12.02 -1.72
C VAL A 399 23.67 -11.43 -1.00
N VAL A 400 22.48 -11.78 -1.48
CA VAL A 400 21.19 -11.37 -0.89
C VAL A 400 20.44 -12.63 -0.45
N THR A 401 20.01 -12.69 0.80
CA THR A 401 19.11 -13.74 1.31
C THR A 401 17.73 -13.14 1.54
N LEU A 402 16.72 -13.71 0.88
CA LEU A 402 15.31 -13.38 1.10
C LEU A 402 14.75 -14.39 2.12
N LEU A 403 14.36 -13.92 3.30
CA LEU A 403 13.71 -14.72 4.35
C LEU A 403 12.22 -14.39 4.39
N ILE A 404 11.38 -15.37 4.07
CA ILE A 404 9.94 -15.16 3.86
C ILE A 404 9.15 -15.83 4.98
N ASP A 405 8.25 -15.08 5.60
CA ASP A 405 7.32 -15.60 6.58
C ASP A 405 6.28 -16.49 5.89
N ASN A 406 6.21 -17.74 6.34
CA ASN A 406 5.19 -18.70 5.94
C ASN A 406 4.16 -18.88 7.08
N SER A 407 3.83 -17.82 7.82
CA SER A 407 2.80 -17.79 8.86
C SER A 407 1.38 -17.89 8.31
N GLY A 408 0.43 -18.25 9.18
CA GLY A 408 -0.98 -18.39 8.85
C GLY A 408 -1.65 -17.06 8.52
N SER A 409 -1.17 -15.95 9.07
CA SER A 409 -1.63 -14.60 8.72
C SER A 409 -1.26 -14.21 7.28
N MET A 410 -0.18 -14.80 6.74
CA MET A 410 0.21 -14.60 5.34
C MET A 410 -0.74 -15.29 4.35
N ARG A 411 -1.73 -16.08 4.79
CA ARG A 411 -2.58 -16.89 3.91
C ARG A 411 -3.33 -16.05 2.86
N GLY A 412 -3.41 -16.57 1.64
CA GLY A 412 -4.15 -15.97 0.54
C GLY A 412 -3.34 -14.92 -0.20
N ARG A 413 -3.78 -13.66 -0.15
CA ARG A 413 -3.14 -12.57 -0.89
C ARG A 413 -1.71 -12.29 -0.40
N PRO A 414 -1.41 -12.12 0.90
CA PRO A 414 -0.08 -11.71 1.36
C PRO A 414 1.06 -12.66 0.92
N ILE A 415 0.89 -13.98 1.07
CA ILE A 415 1.88 -14.96 0.63
C ILE A 415 2.04 -14.96 -0.89
N SER A 416 0.97 -14.69 -1.64
CA SER A 416 1.04 -14.52 -3.09
C SER A 416 1.90 -13.32 -3.46
N ILE A 417 1.71 -12.18 -2.76
CA ILE A 417 2.57 -11.00 -2.90
C ILE A 417 4.02 -11.37 -2.59
N ALA A 418 4.30 -12.01 -1.45
CA ALA A 418 5.65 -12.40 -1.06
C ALA A 418 6.35 -13.28 -2.10
N ALA A 419 5.66 -14.31 -2.60
CA ALA A 419 6.17 -15.22 -3.61
C ALA A 419 6.49 -14.49 -4.93
N ILE A 420 5.59 -13.61 -5.36
CA ILE A 420 5.78 -12.77 -6.55
C ILE A 420 6.98 -11.83 -6.37
N SER A 421 7.07 -11.13 -5.24
CA SER A 421 8.19 -10.26 -4.91
C SER A 421 9.52 -11.01 -4.94
N ALA A 422 9.58 -12.18 -4.31
CA ALA A 422 10.78 -13.00 -4.26
C ALA A 422 11.21 -13.49 -5.64
N ASP A 423 10.27 -13.92 -6.49
CA ASP A 423 10.53 -14.31 -7.88
C ASP A 423 11.12 -13.13 -8.68
N ILE A 424 10.48 -11.96 -8.58
CA ILE A 424 10.90 -10.73 -9.26
C ILE A 424 12.30 -10.31 -8.82
N MET A 425 12.54 -10.24 -7.51
CA MET A 425 13.82 -9.83 -6.93
C MET A 425 14.93 -10.79 -7.31
N ALA A 426 14.73 -12.10 -7.11
CA ALA A 426 15.74 -13.09 -7.45
C ALA A 426 16.10 -13.06 -8.94
N ARG A 427 15.09 -12.98 -9.82
CA ARG A 427 15.33 -12.89 -11.27
C ARG A 427 16.07 -11.60 -11.66
N THR A 428 15.81 -10.51 -10.96
CA THR A 428 16.40 -9.20 -11.27
C THR A 428 17.84 -9.09 -10.77
N LEU A 429 18.08 -9.50 -9.52
CA LEU A 429 19.40 -9.46 -8.88
C LEU A 429 20.38 -10.43 -9.56
N GLU A 430 19.95 -11.65 -9.91
CA GLU A 430 20.81 -12.59 -10.63
C GLU A 430 21.23 -12.08 -12.02
N ARG A 431 20.35 -11.34 -12.71
CA ARG A 431 20.71 -10.69 -13.98
C ARG A 431 21.78 -9.61 -13.80
N CYS A 432 21.90 -9.05 -12.60
CA CYS A 432 22.90 -8.07 -12.24
C CYS A 432 24.17 -8.71 -11.65
N GLY A 433 24.27 -10.05 -11.63
CA GLY A 433 25.44 -10.77 -11.10
C GLY A 433 25.45 -10.95 -9.58
N VAL A 434 24.36 -10.59 -8.89
CA VAL A 434 24.21 -10.77 -7.44
C VAL A 434 23.65 -12.16 -7.16
N LYS A 435 24.27 -12.90 -6.22
CA LYS A 435 23.74 -14.21 -5.82
C LYS A 435 22.57 -14.06 -4.86
N VAL A 436 21.55 -14.90 -5.02
CA VAL A 436 20.31 -14.79 -4.24
C VAL A 436 19.93 -16.12 -3.60
N GLU A 437 19.74 -16.15 -2.29
CA GLU A 437 19.13 -17.26 -1.55
C GLU A 437 17.67 -16.93 -1.23
N ILE A 438 16.76 -17.90 -1.31
CA ILE A 438 15.35 -17.74 -0.92
C ILE A 438 15.01 -18.80 0.12
N LEU A 439 14.67 -18.33 1.31
CA LEU A 439 14.37 -19.09 2.50
C LEU A 439 12.94 -18.79 2.95
N GLY A 440 12.29 -19.78 3.57
CA GLY A 440 11.02 -19.64 4.26
C GLY A 440 11.11 -20.14 5.68
N PHE A 441 10.27 -19.61 6.56
CA PHE A 441 10.18 -20.11 7.92
C PHE A 441 8.72 -20.22 8.38
N THR A 442 8.44 -21.29 9.12
CA THR A 442 7.17 -21.53 9.79
C THR A 442 7.40 -22.56 10.89
N THR A 443 6.35 -23.07 11.50
CA THR A 443 6.37 -24.15 12.49
C THR A 443 5.86 -25.46 11.87
N ARG A 444 6.26 -26.60 12.44
CA ARG A 444 5.79 -27.91 11.95
C ARG A 444 4.32 -28.14 12.26
N ALA A 445 3.87 -27.71 13.44
CA ALA A 445 2.53 -27.92 13.97
C ALA A 445 1.92 -26.61 14.49
N TRP A 446 0.59 -26.59 14.59
CA TRP A 446 -0.15 -25.53 15.27
C TRP A 446 -0.21 -25.82 16.76
N LYS A 447 -0.12 -24.79 17.60
CA LYS A 447 -0.28 -24.86 19.05
C LYS A 447 0.68 -25.88 19.67
N GLY A 448 1.94 -25.82 19.21
CA GLY A 448 3.02 -26.65 19.71
C GLY A 448 3.07 -28.03 19.05
N GLY A 449 4.29 -28.51 18.83
CA GLY A 449 4.56 -29.81 18.22
C GLY A 449 5.07 -30.83 19.23
N GLN A 450 6.02 -31.65 18.79
CA GLN A 450 6.64 -32.68 19.61
C GLN A 450 7.45 -32.08 20.77
N SER A 451 7.97 -30.86 20.61
CA SER A 451 8.63 -30.11 21.69
C SER A 451 7.69 -29.87 22.88
N ARG A 452 6.43 -29.52 22.62
CA ARG A 452 5.40 -29.36 23.65
C ARG A 452 5.06 -30.69 24.30
N GLU A 453 4.88 -31.75 23.52
CA GLU A 453 4.58 -33.09 24.04
C GLU A 453 5.71 -33.61 24.94
N ALA A 454 6.96 -33.43 24.53
CA ALA A 454 8.13 -33.79 25.33
C ALA A 454 8.20 -32.99 26.63
N TRP A 455 7.90 -31.69 26.58
CA TRP A 455 7.83 -30.85 27.79
C TRP A 455 6.74 -31.29 28.76
N LEU A 456 5.56 -31.68 28.24
CA LEU A 456 4.49 -32.25 29.05
C LEU A 456 4.91 -33.58 29.69
N ALA A 457 5.61 -34.44 28.94
CA ALA A 457 6.13 -35.72 29.43
C ALA A 457 7.21 -35.56 30.51
N ASP A 458 8.04 -34.51 30.40
CA ASP A 458 9.10 -34.17 31.37
C ASP A 458 8.60 -33.48 32.64
N GLY A 459 7.27 -33.42 32.84
CA GLY A 459 6.66 -32.91 34.07
C GLY A 459 6.49 -31.40 34.11
N LYS A 460 6.44 -30.73 32.95
CA LYS A 460 6.19 -29.28 32.80
C LYS A 460 7.17 -28.40 33.59
N PRO A 461 8.49 -28.52 33.38
CA PRO A 461 9.45 -27.59 33.99
C PRO A 461 9.08 -26.14 33.68
N GLY A 462 9.19 -25.25 34.69
CA GLY A 462 8.87 -23.83 34.56
C GLY A 462 9.85 -23.08 33.64
N HIS A 463 9.36 -22.03 32.97
CA HIS A 463 10.11 -21.23 32.00
C HIS A 463 10.81 -22.08 30.91
N PRO A 464 10.06 -22.93 30.18
CA PRO A 464 10.66 -23.85 29.21
C PRO A 464 11.20 -23.17 27.95
N GLY A 465 10.88 -21.89 27.74
CA GLY A 465 11.21 -21.21 26.49
C GLY A 465 10.33 -21.66 25.33
N ARG A 466 10.86 -21.66 24.10
CA ARG A 466 10.12 -22.13 22.92
C ARG A 466 9.66 -23.58 23.06
N LEU A 467 8.41 -23.83 22.68
CA LEU A 467 7.74 -25.15 22.73
C LEU A 467 7.21 -25.67 21.40
N ASN A 468 7.43 -24.98 20.29
CA ASN A 468 7.01 -25.44 18.97
C ASN A 468 8.20 -25.78 18.08
N ASP A 469 8.02 -26.78 17.23
CA ASP A 469 9.07 -27.29 16.35
C ASP A 469 9.20 -26.36 15.15
N LEU A 470 10.41 -25.94 14.82
CA LEU A 470 10.68 -25.08 13.68
C LEU A 470 10.67 -25.87 12.37
N ARG A 471 10.22 -25.20 11.31
CA ARG A 471 10.35 -25.65 9.93
C ARG A 471 10.99 -24.53 9.11
N HIS A 472 12.24 -24.74 8.77
CA HIS A 472 12.99 -23.87 7.88
C HIS A 472 13.03 -24.47 6.48
N ILE A 473 12.60 -23.70 5.49
CA ILE A 473 12.40 -24.16 4.11
C ILE A 473 13.42 -23.49 3.21
N ILE A 474 14.16 -24.27 2.43
CA ILE A 474 15.03 -23.75 1.38
C ILE A 474 14.29 -23.86 0.05
N TYR A 475 13.83 -22.72 -0.48
CA TYR A 475 13.24 -22.67 -1.82
C TYR A 475 14.31 -22.60 -2.91
N LYS A 476 15.40 -21.88 -2.65
CA LYS A 476 16.51 -21.69 -3.59
C LYS A 476 17.80 -21.44 -2.83
N LYS A 477 18.87 -22.19 -3.14
CA LYS A 477 20.22 -21.92 -2.62
C LYS A 477 20.89 -20.75 -3.36
N ALA A 478 21.80 -20.04 -2.70
CA ALA A 478 22.53 -18.92 -3.29
C ALA A 478 23.24 -19.25 -4.61
N ASP A 479 23.86 -20.43 -4.71
CA ASP A 479 24.61 -20.87 -5.92
C ASP A 479 23.73 -21.60 -6.95
N GLU A 480 22.46 -21.85 -6.63
CA GLU A 480 21.53 -22.48 -7.55
C GLU A 480 20.91 -21.43 -8.48
N PRO A 481 21.01 -21.54 -9.81
CA PRO A 481 20.39 -20.58 -10.71
C PRO A 481 18.86 -20.55 -10.56
N TRP A 482 18.23 -19.37 -10.61
CA TRP A 482 16.77 -19.20 -10.50
C TRP A 482 15.97 -20.15 -11.40
N ARG A 483 16.47 -20.44 -12.61
CA ARG A 483 15.79 -21.33 -13.56
C ARG A 483 15.54 -22.75 -13.01
N ARG A 484 16.38 -23.24 -12.11
CA ARG A 484 16.24 -24.57 -11.50
C ARG A 484 15.29 -24.53 -10.30
N ALA A 485 15.40 -23.51 -9.46
CA ALA A 485 14.57 -23.32 -8.29
C ALA A 485 13.19 -22.70 -8.57
N ARG A 486 12.89 -22.26 -9.80
CA ARG A 486 11.64 -21.56 -10.17
C ARG A 486 10.38 -22.32 -9.69
N ARG A 487 10.37 -23.64 -9.82
CA ARG A 487 9.23 -24.49 -9.44
C ARG A 487 9.00 -24.51 -7.94
N ASN A 488 10.09 -24.46 -7.16
CA ASN A 488 10.07 -24.53 -5.70
C ASN A 488 9.27 -23.37 -5.09
N LEU A 489 9.28 -22.18 -5.71
CA LEU A 489 8.50 -21.04 -5.25
C LEU A 489 6.98 -21.28 -5.26
N GLY A 490 6.49 -22.21 -6.10
CA GLY A 490 5.10 -22.62 -6.07
C GLY A 490 4.67 -23.23 -4.73
N LEU A 491 5.60 -23.83 -3.99
CA LEU A 491 5.32 -24.46 -2.70
C LEU A 491 4.69 -23.49 -1.69
N MET A 492 4.99 -22.19 -1.77
CA MET A 492 4.37 -21.17 -0.90
C MET A 492 2.84 -21.12 -1.02
N MET A 493 2.28 -21.57 -2.15
CA MET A 493 0.84 -21.61 -2.42
C MET A 493 0.17 -22.88 -1.90
N ARG A 494 0.94 -23.81 -1.30
CA ARG A 494 0.42 -25.10 -0.84
C ARG A 494 -0.44 -24.93 0.40
N GLU A 495 -1.61 -25.54 0.38
CA GLU A 495 -2.49 -25.62 1.54
C GLU A 495 -1.82 -26.38 2.70
N GLY A 496 -2.04 -25.92 3.93
CA GLY A 496 -1.50 -26.56 5.14
C GLY A 496 -0.01 -26.33 5.41
N LEU A 497 0.71 -25.63 4.52
CA LEU A 497 2.08 -25.21 4.77
C LEU A 497 2.14 -24.15 5.88
N LEU A 498 1.25 -23.17 5.80
CA LEU A 498 1.29 -21.96 6.61
C LEU A 498 0.76 -22.17 8.04
N LYS A 499 1.59 -21.92 9.05
CA LYS A 499 1.30 -22.13 10.49
C LYS A 499 1.74 -20.98 11.40
N GLU A 500 2.24 -21.22 12.59
CA GLU A 500 2.80 -20.21 13.51
C GLU A 500 4.21 -19.78 13.10
N ASN A 501 4.71 -18.66 13.64
CA ASN A 501 5.99 -18.05 13.28
C ASN A 501 6.85 -17.70 14.50
N ILE A 502 8.16 -17.93 14.37
CA ILE A 502 9.17 -17.66 15.40
C ILE A 502 10.35 -16.95 14.73
N ASP A 503 10.12 -15.67 14.44
CA ASP A 503 10.95 -14.83 13.58
C ASP A 503 12.38 -14.65 14.09
N GLY A 504 12.57 -14.52 15.41
CA GLY A 504 13.90 -14.33 16.00
C GLY A 504 14.85 -15.50 15.70
N GLU A 505 14.37 -16.75 15.81
CA GLU A 505 15.18 -17.93 15.47
C GLU A 505 15.38 -18.06 13.95
N ALA A 506 14.35 -17.73 13.15
CA ALA A 506 14.45 -17.72 11.70
C ALA A 506 15.49 -16.71 11.19
N LEU A 507 15.53 -15.51 11.79
CA LEU A 507 16.53 -14.48 11.50
C LEU A 507 17.95 -14.97 11.83
N MET A 508 18.14 -15.57 13.00
CA MET A 508 19.43 -16.14 13.39
C MET A 508 19.87 -17.25 12.44
N TRP A 509 18.95 -18.12 12.03
CA TRP A 509 19.22 -19.18 11.06
C TRP A 509 19.67 -18.61 9.71
N ALA A 510 18.90 -17.69 9.12
CA ALA A 510 19.27 -17.05 7.86
C ALA A 510 20.59 -16.27 7.96
N HIS A 511 20.81 -15.59 9.07
CA HIS A 511 22.04 -14.85 9.35
C HIS A 511 23.27 -15.76 9.42
N GLN A 512 23.21 -16.88 10.13
CA GLN A 512 24.32 -17.84 10.24
C GLN A 512 24.69 -18.44 8.88
N ARG A 513 23.68 -18.77 8.06
CA ARG A 513 23.90 -19.24 6.69
C ARG A 513 24.63 -18.20 5.86
N LEU A 514 24.22 -16.93 6.00
CA LEU A 514 24.81 -15.83 5.28
C LEU A 514 26.25 -15.51 5.75
N LEU A 515 26.56 -15.69 7.03
CA LEU A 515 27.92 -15.54 7.53
C LEU A 515 28.89 -16.62 7.03
N ALA A 516 28.39 -17.83 6.75
CA ALA A 516 29.19 -18.92 6.18
C ALA A 516 29.60 -18.68 4.71
N ARG A 517 29.06 -17.63 4.07
CA ARG A 517 29.31 -17.24 2.69
C ARG A 517 30.60 -16.42 2.54
N ALA A 518 31.30 -16.63 1.42
CA ALA A 518 32.59 -16.00 1.14
C ALA A 518 32.46 -14.57 0.58
N GLU A 519 31.28 -14.21 0.10
CA GLU A 519 30.94 -12.90 -0.47
C GLU A 519 31.19 -11.76 0.54
N ASP A 520 31.77 -10.65 0.07
CA ASP A 520 32.16 -9.53 0.92
C ASP A 520 30.94 -8.80 1.51
N ARG A 521 29.93 -8.57 0.68
CA ARG A 521 28.71 -7.86 1.04
C ARG A 521 27.56 -8.85 1.21
N ARG A 522 26.93 -8.79 2.39
CA ARG A 522 25.90 -9.73 2.83
C ARG A 522 24.65 -8.95 3.20
N ILE A 523 23.56 -9.18 2.48
CA ILE A 523 22.26 -8.53 2.74
C ILE A 523 21.25 -9.59 3.13
N LEU A 524 20.60 -9.42 4.28
CA LEU A 524 19.47 -10.23 4.73
C LEU A 524 18.20 -9.38 4.63
N MET A 525 17.24 -9.84 3.84
CA MET A 525 15.97 -9.17 3.62
C MET A 525 14.83 -10.05 4.10
N VAL A 526 14.08 -9.55 5.08
CA VAL A 526 12.92 -10.24 5.65
C VAL A 526 11.65 -9.78 4.94
N ILE A 527 10.74 -10.71 4.63
CA ILE A 527 9.40 -10.42 4.13
C ILE A 527 8.41 -11.03 5.12
N SER A 528 7.68 -10.21 5.87
CA SER A 528 6.77 -10.65 6.93
C SER A 528 5.54 -9.74 7.00
N ASP A 529 4.47 -10.24 7.59
CA ASP A 529 3.25 -9.49 7.90
C ASP A 529 3.13 -9.09 9.37
N GLY A 530 4.18 -9.23 10.19
CA GLY A 530 4.19 -8.56 11.50
C GLY A 530 5.01 -9.22 12.60
N ALA A 531 4.32 -9.56 13.70
CA ALA A 531 4.92 -9.94 14.96
C ALA A 531 5.00 -11.48 15.10
N PRO A 532 5.93 -12.01 15.91
CA PRO A 532 6.07 -13.44 16.12
C PRO A 532 4.93 -13.97 17.01
N VAL A 533 4.28 -15.05 16.58
CA VAL A 533 3.15 -15.68 17.28
C VAL A 533 3.31 -17.19 17.31
N ASP A 534 3.44 -17.72 18.53
CA ASP A 534 3.27 -19.15 18.85
C ASP A 534 2.55 -19.30 20.19
N ASP A 535 1.32 -19.82 20.16
CA ASP A 535 0.41 -19.90 21.32
C ASP A 535 1.03 -20.72 22.47
N SER A 536 1.75 -21.80 22.13
CA SER A 536 2.35 -22.69 23.12
C SER A 536 3.46 -22.02 23.89
N THR A 537 4.36 -21.34 23.19
CA THR A 537 5.46 -20.63 23.80
C THR A 537 4.94 -19.43 24.59
N LEU A 538 3.99 -18.67 24.05
CA LEU A 538 3.48 -17.46 24.71
C LEU A 538 2.64 -17.76 25.96
N SER A 539 1.95 -18.90 26.02
CA SER A 539 1.10 -19.26 27.17
C SER A 539 1.85 -19.68 28.44
N VAL A 540 3.12 -20.09 28.32
CA VAL A 540 3.90 -20.63 29.46
C VAL A 540 5.14 -19.81 29.81
N ASN A 541 5.43 -18.77 29.03
CA ASN A 541 6.53 -17.85 29.27
C ASN A 541 6.01 -16.45 29.63
N THR A 542 6.94 -15.53 29.90
CA THR A 542 6.60 -14.12 30.14
C THR A 542 5.92 -13.50 28.93
N ALA A 543 5.01 -12.55 29.16
CA ALA A 543 4.37 -11.81 28.07
C ALA A 543 5.42 -11.17 27.14
N GLY A 544 5.20 -11.26 25.83
CA GLY A 544 6.10 -10.72 24.82
C GLY A 544 7.42 -11.48 24.66
N TYR A 545 7.54 -12.71 25.17
CA TYR A 545 8.79 -13.51 25.11
C TYR A 545 9.39 -13.60 23.69
N LEU A 546 8.57 -13.91 22.68
CA LEU A 546 9.05 -14.00 21.29
C LEU A 546 9.35 -12.62 20.69
N GLU A 547 8.57 -11.60 21.03
CA GLU A 547 8.79 -10.25 20.55
C GLU A 547 10.09 -9.65 21.11
N GLN A 548 10.36 -9.84 22.40
CA GLN A 548 11.61 -9.44 23.05
C GLN A 548 12.81 -10.14 22.41
N HIS A 549 12.69 -11.42 22.08
CA HIS A 549 13.72 -12.15 21.35
C HIS A 549 13.96 -11.55 19.96
N LEU A 550 12.90 -11.32 19.18
CA LEU A 550 13.00 -10.72 17.85
C LEU A 550 13.72 -9.37 17.90
N ARG A 551 13.31 -8.46 18.80
CA ARG A 551 13.93 -7.14 18.96
C ARG A 551 15.41 -7.23 19.30
N ARG A 552 15.79 -8.13 20.21
CA ARG A 552 17.19 -8.33 20.61
C ARG A 552 18.04 -8.88 19.46
N VAL A 553 17.50 -9.80 18.66
CA VAL A 553 18.18 -10.34 17.48
C VAL A 553 18.37 -9.24 16.43
N ILE A 554 17.34 -8.45 16.13
CA ILE A 554 17.43 -7.33 15.18
C ILE A 554 18.49 -6.32 15.63
N ASP A 555 18.42 -5.87 16.88
CA ASP A 555 19.36 -4.89 17.44
C ASP A 555 20.82 -5.39 17.37
N TRP A 556 21.03 -6.68 17.68
CA TRP A 556 22.34 -7.30 17.57
C TRP A 556 22.84 -7.38 16.12
N ILE A 557 21.97 -7.79 15.18
CA ILE A 557 22.35 -7.85 13.76
C ILE A 557 22.72 -6.46 13.24
N GLU A 558 21.89 -5.45 13.52
CA GLU A 558 22.09 -4.08 13.02
C GLU A 558 23.33 -3.39 13.61
N LYS A 559 23.64 -3.61 14.90
CA LYS A 559 24.75 -2.93 15.58
C LYS A 559 26.08 -3.67 15.52
N SER A 560 26.06 -5.01 15.52
CA SER A 560 27.25 -5.82 15.80
C SER A 560 27.67 -6.74 14.66
N SER A 561 26.79 -6.99 13.68
CA SER A 561 27.05 -7.94 12.60
C SER A 561 27.46 -7.25 11.30
N PRO A 562 28.28 -7.89 10.45
CA PRO A 562 28.63 -7.39 9.12
C PRO A 562 27.51 -7.57 8.07
N VAL A 563 26.38 -8.16 8.45
CA VAL A 563 25.21 -8.37 7.58
C VAL A 563 24.30 -7.15 7.62
N GLU A 564 23.95 -6.62 6.46
CA GLU A 564 22.97 -5.56 6.31
C GLU A 564 21.55 -6.14 6.39
N LEU A 565 20.75 -5.66 7.33
CA LEU A 565 19.37 -6.10 7.54
C LEU A 565 18.38 -5.12 6.90
N ALA A 566 17.39 -5.65 6.20
CA ALA A 566 16.25 -4.89 5.67
C ALA A 566 14.96 -5.71 5.79
N ALA A 567 13.80 -5.05 5.83
CA ALA A 567 12.52 -5.72 5.91
C ALA A 567 11.47 -5.15 4.95
N ILE A 568 10.56 -6.02 4.51
CA ILE A 568 9.40 -5.72 3.70
C ILE A 568 8.16 -6.20 4.46
N GLY A 569 7.35 -5.25 4.91
CA GLY A 569 6.07 -5.51 5.55
C GLY A 569 4.97 -5.70 4.52
N ILE A 570 4.26 -6.83 4.54
CA ILE A 570 3.10 -7.05 3.66
C ILE A 570 1.82 -6.81 4.43
N GLY A 571 1.08 -5.78 4.04
CA GLY A 571 -0.18 -5.37 4.69
C GLY A 571 -0.01 -4.80 6.10
N HIS A 572 1.21 -4.77 6.64
CA HIS A 572 1.50 -4.38 8.01
C HIS A 572 2.79 -3.58 8.10
N ASP A 573 2.81 -2.63 9.04
CA ASP A 573 3.96 -1.79 9.30
C ASP A 573 5.01 -2.49 10.16
N VAL A 574 6.15 -2.80 9.54
CA VAL A 574 7.30 -3.48 10.17
C VAL A 574 8.40 -2.50 10.60
N THR A 575 8.24 -1.19 10.38
CA THR A 575 9.21 -0.16 10.80
C THR A 575 9.40 -0.10 12.32
N ARG A 576 8.43 -0.64 13.07
CA ARG A 576 8.47 -0.81 14.53
C ARG A 576 9.59 -1.75 15.02
N TYR A 577 10.10 -2.59 14.14
CA TYR A 577 11.14 -3.57 14.46
C TYR A 577 12.44 -3.30 13.72
N TYR A 578 12.37 -2.94 12.44
CA TYR A 578 13.54 -2.85 11.56
C TYR A 578 13.84 -1.39 11.21
N SER A 579 15.12 -0.98 11.31
CA SER A 579 15.54 0.38 10.97
C SER A 579 15.41 0.70 9.47
N ARG A 580 15.57 -0.32 8.62
CA ARG A 580 15.42 -0.25 7.17
C ARG A 580 14.24 -1.10 6.72
N ALA A 581 13.05 -0.50 6.69
CA ALA A 581 11.83 -1.23 6.39
C ALA A 581 10.94 -0.51 5.37
N VAL A 582 10.21 -1.31 4.59
CA VAL A 582 9.23 -0.82 3.59
C VAL A 582 7.93 -1.57 3.76
N THR A 583 6.82 -0.86 3.80
CA THR A 583 5.49 -1.47 3.87
C THR A 583 4.82 -1.47 2.50
N ILE A 584 4.17 -2.58 2.16
CA ILE A 584 3.58 -2.83 0.85
C ILE A 584 2.18 -3.37 1.05
N MET A 585 1.21 -2.65 0.50
CA MET A 585 -0.19 -3.04 0.53
C MET A 585 -0.61 -3.82 -0.73
N ASP A 586 0.05 -3.54 -1.87
CA ASP A 586 -0.30 -4.17 -3.15
C ASP A 586 0.92 -4.57 -4.00
N VAL A 587 0.72 -5.57 -4.85
CA VAL A 587 1.68 -6.09 -5.83
C VAL A 587 2.10 -5.02 -6.83
N GLU A 588 1.24 -4.05 -7.12
CA GLU A 588 1.55 -2.92 -8.00
C GLU A 588 2.52 -1.92 -7.34
N GLN A 589 2.46 -1.78 -6.01
CA GLN A 589 3.41 -0.98 -5.22
C GLN A 589 4.79 -1.63 -5.09
N LEU A 590 4.89 -2.95 -5.30
CA LEU A 590 6.18 -3.65 -5.41
C LEU A 590 7.05 -3.05 -6.52
N GLY A 591 6.43 -2.37 -7.48
CA GLY A 591 7.15 -1.90 -8.64
C GLY A 591 8.11 -0.75 -8.31
N GLY A 592 7.56 0.42 -7.96
CA GLY A 592 8.35 1.62 -7.70
C GLY A 592 9.10 1.55 -6.37
N THR A 593 8.36 1.25 -5.28
CA THR A 593 8.84 1.44 -3.91
C THR A 593 9.92 0.45 -3.52
N ILE A 594 9.74 -0.85 -3.80
CA ILE A 594 10.79 -1.86 -3.51
C ILE A 594 12.05 -1.54 -4.27
N ILE A 595 11.98 -1.13 -5.54
CA ILE A 595 13.18 -0.97 -6.33
C ILE A 595 13.92 0.32 -6.02
N GLU A 596 13.23 1.40 -5.69
CA GLU A 596 13.89 2.62 -5.23
C GLU A 596 14.54 2.41 -3.86
N GLN A 597 13.87 1.69 -2.95
CA GLN A 597 14.41 1.31 -1.66
C GLN A 597 15.54 0.28 -1.78
N LEU A 598 15.41 -0.76 -2.62
CA LEU A 598 16.46 -1.72 -2.93
C LEU A 598 17.66 -1.02 -3.58
N ALA A 599 17.43 -0.11 -4.52
CA ALA A 599 18.50 0.65 -5.13
C ALA A 599 19.22 1.51 -4.08
N GLY A 600 18.47 2.14 -3.18
CA GLY A 600 19.04 2.83 -2.01
C GLY A 600 19.77 1.90 -1.05
N LEU A 601 19.34 0.64 -0.91
CA LEU A 601 20.07 -0.39 -0.17
C LEU A 601 21.39 -0.73 -0.87
N PHE A 602 21.49 -0.68 -2.20
CA PHE A 602 22.75 -0.90 -2.90
C PHE A 602 23.65 0.34 -2.97
N ASP A 603 23.12 1.54 -2.80
CA ASP A 603 23.89 2.77 -2.67
C ASP A 603 24.71 2.73 -1.37
N THR A 604 26.03 2.62 -1.50
CA THR A 604 26.94 2.65 -0.35
C THR A 604 26.81 3.99 0.37
N LYS A 605 26.53 3.97 1.69
CA LYS A 605 26.89 5.10 2.55
C LYS A 605 28.39 5.33 2.38
N GLY A 606 28.74 6.47 1.77
CA GLY A 606 30.12 6.94 1.64
C GLY A 606 30.77 7.14 3.00
#